data_AF-A0A973MIW4-F1
#
_entry.id   AF-A0A973MIW4-F1
#
_cell.length_a   1.000
_cell.length_b   1.000
_cell.length_c   1.000
_cell.angle_alpha   90.00
_cell.angle_beta   90.00
_cell.angle_gamma   90.00
#
_symmetry.space_group_name_H-M   'P 1'
#
loop_
_entity.id
_entity.type
_entity.pdbx_description
1 polymer ?
#
loop_
_entity_poly.entity_id
_entity_poly.type
_entity_poly.pdbx_seq_one_letter_code
_entity_poly.pdbx_strand_id
1 'polypeptide(L)' 'MDTHVHDRRRFLALTAEATATPLLPVRAQARADTTGPRSDDPVRLTVRPENLLLFEADGPQGPGRLIGTR' A
#
# COMPACT_ATOMS: atom_id res chain seq x y z
N MET A 1 34.90 30.22 -28.80
CA MET A 1 35.83 29.11 -28.58
C MET A 1 35.72 28.73 -27.12
N ASP A 2 34.71 27.92 -26.78
CA ASP A 2 34.78 26.45 -26.67
C ASP A 2 35.20 26.08 -25.23
N THR A 3 34.52 25.27 -24.43
CA THR A 3 33.20 24.64 -24.50
C THR A 3 32.93 24.19 -23.05
N HIS A 4 32.05 24.87 -22.31
CA HIS A 4 31.59 24.40 -20.99
C HIS A 4 30.44 23.42 -21.18
N VAL A 5 30.75 22.26 -21.72
CA VAL A 5 29.79 21.17 -21.89
C VAL A 5 30.58 19.90 -21.62
N HIS A 6 30.32 19.30 -20.44
CA HIS A 6 30.52 17.89 -20.06
C HIS A 6 31.10 17.72 -18.64
N ASP A 7 30.27 17.87 -17.62
CA ASP A 7 30.31 16.87 -16.53
C ASP A 7 28.93 16.62 -15.89
N ARG A 8 27.91 16.43 -16.74
CA ARG A 8 26.58 15.92 -16.35
C ARG A 8 26.55 14.38 -16.30
N ARG A 9 27.72 13.73 -16.21
CA ARG A 9 27.85 12.26 -16.29
C ARG A 9 28.47 11.62 -15.06
N ARG A 10 28.79 12.40 -14.02
CA ARG A 10 29.38 11.86 -12.78
C ARG A 10 28.39 11.49 -11.67
N PHE A 11 27.09 11.79 -11.84
CA PHE A 11 26.08 11.51 -10.80
C PHE A 11 25.30 10.19 -11.00
N LEU A 12 25.51 9.48 -12.12
CA LEU A 12 24.78 8.24 -12.46
C LEU A 12 25.58 6.96 -12.16
N ALA A 13 26.68 7.05 -11.43
CA ALA A 13 27.51 5.89 -11.08
C ALA A 13 27.71 5.77 -9.57
N LEU A 14 26.62 5.79 -8.81
CA LEU A 14 26.56 5.04 -7.55
C LEU A 14 25.64 3.85 -7.79
N THR A 15 26.29 2.71 -7.95
CA THR A 15 25.78 1.36 -8.00
C THR A 15 24.74 1.14 -6.89
N ALA A 16 23.47 1.34 -7.22
CA ALA A 16 22.38 0.70 -6.53
C ALA A 16 22.37 -0.77 -6.97
N GLU A 17 23.23 -1.58 -6.35
CA GLU A 17 22.93 -3.00 -6.20
C GLU A 17 21.77 -3.13 -5.20
N ALA A 18 20.60 -2.65 -5.59
CA ALA A 18 19.36 -3.16 -5.07
C ALA A 18 19.16 -4.47 -5.82
N THR A 19 19.60 -5.56 -5.21
CA THR A 19 19.17 -6.92 -5.53
C THR A 19 17.68 -6.84 -5.83
N ALA A 20 17.34 -6.91 -7.11
CA ALA A 20 15.97 -7.03 -7.55
C ALA A 20 15.52 -8.42 -7.11
N THR A 21 15.03 -8.53 -5.87
CA THR A 21 14.09 -9.60 -5.53
C THR A 21 12.99 -9.47 -6.57
N PRO A 22 12.74 -10.46 -7.43
CA PRO A 22 11.65 -10.36 -8.38
C PRO A 22 10.38 -10.22 -7.56
N LEU A 23 9.80 -9.02 -7.55
CA LEU A 23 8.46 -8.80 -7.03
C LEU A 23 7.58 -9.70 -7.89
N LEU A 24 7.23 -10.87 -7.34
CA LEU A 24 6.24 -11.74 -7.93
C LEU A 24 5.03 -10.86 -8.30
N PRO A 25 4.47 -11.00 -9.51
CA PRO A 25 3.33 -10.20 -9.89
C PRO A 25 2.24 -10.43 -8.84
N VAL A 26 1.85 -9.36 -8.14
CA VAL A 26 0.62 -9.33 -7.37
C VAL A 26 -0.44 -9.78 -8.36
N ARG A 27 -0.96 -11.00 -8.17
CA ARG A 27 -2.08 -11.49 -8.96
C ARG A 27 -3.19 -10.49 -8.72
N ALA A 28 -3.50 -9.70 -9.75
CA ALA A 28 -4.70 -8.89 -9.76
C ALA A 28 -5.86 -9.89 -9.67
N GLN A 29 -6.36 -10.10 -8.46
CA GLN A 29 -7.64 -10.78 -8.25
C GLN A 29 -8.63 -10.01 -9.10
N ALA A 30 -9.26 -10.66 -10.09
CA ALA A 30 -10.29 -10.04 -10.91
C ALA A 30 -11.31 -9.44 -9.95
N ARG A 31 -11.36 -8.11 -9.87
CA ARG A 31 -12.40 -7.41 -9.12
C ARG A 31 -13.67 -7.82 -9.82
N ALA A 32 -14.49 -8.62 -9.14
CA ALA A 32 -15.73 -9.15 -9.71
C ALA A 32 -16.44 -8.04 -10.48
N ASP A 33 -16.77 -8.29 -11.76
CA ASP A 33 -17.51 -7.38 -12.62
C ASP A 33 -18.87 -7.14 -12.00
N THR A 34 -18.87 -6.23 -11.05
CA THR A 34 -20.05 -5.79 -10.33
C THR A 34 -20.40 -4.48 -11.00
N THR A 35 -21.62 -4.35 -11.50
CA THR A 35 -22.22 -3.05 -11.81
C THR A 35 -22.34 -2.32 -10.48
N GLY A 36 -21.22 -1.77 -10.03
CA GLY A 36 -21.08 -1.20 -8.71
C GLY A 36 -21.95 0.04 -8.58
N PRO A 37 -22.29 0.43 -7.34
CA PRO A 37 -22.85 1.75 -7.09
C PRO A 37 -21.97 2.81 -7.76
N ARG A 38 -22.56 3.88 -8.31
CA ARG A 38 -21.76 4.98 -8.85
C ARG A 38 -20.82 5.46 -7.76
N SER A 39 -19.67 6.00 -8.14
CA SER A 39 -18.64 6.45 -7.20
C SER A 39 -19.19 7.36 -6.08
N ASP A 40 -20.27 8.09 -6.36
CA ASP A 40 -20.89 9.05 -5.45
C ASP A 40 -22.20 8.55 -4.81
N ASP A 41 -22.69 7.36 -5.16
CA ASP A 41 -23.93 6.81 -4.59
C ASP A 41 -23.64 6.23 -3.18
N PRO A 42 -24.40 6.62 -2.14
CA PRO A 42 -24.19 6.10 -0.80
C PRO A 42 -24.55 4.62 -0.72
N VAL A 43 -23.65 3.82 -0.16
CA VAL A 43 -23.82 2.37 -0.01
C VAL A 43 -24.11 2.03 1.44
N ARG A 44 -25.11 1.18 1.69
CA ARG A 44 -25.35 0.58 3.01
C ARG A 44 -24.53 -0.70 3.14
N LEU A 45 -23.58 -0.71 4.08
CA LEU A 45 -22.76 -1.87 4.39
C LEU A 45 -23.34 -2.63 5.59
N THR A 46 -23.38 -3.95 5.49
CA THR A 46 -23.71 -4.85 6.62
C THR A 46 -22.52 -5.75 6.88
N VAL A 47 -22.00 -5.74 8.10
CA VAL A 47 -20.86 -6.55 8.51
C VAL A 47 -21.30 -7.49 9.63
N ARG A 48 -20.91 -8.75 9.53
CA ARG A 48 -21.17 -9.77 10.54
C ARG A 48 -20.21 -9.60 11.73
N PRO A 49 -20.67 -9.65 12.99
CA PRO A 49 -19.82 -9.46 14.16
C PRO A 49 -18.64 -10.43 14.22
N GLU A 50 -18.82 -11.67 13.77
CA GLU A 50 -17.80 -12.72 13.82
C GLU A 50 -16.60 -12.41 12.92
N ASN A 51 -16.77 -11.49 11.96
CA ASN A 51 -15.70 -10.99 11.09
C ASN A 51 -14.98 -9.77 11.68
N LEU A 52 -15.36 -9.31 12.89
CA LEU A 52 -14.76 -8.16 13.55
C LEU A 52 -13.69 -8.61 14.54
N LEU A 53 -12.56 -7.90 14.51
CA LEU A 53 -11.50 -7.98 15.50
C LEU A 53 -11.61 -6.78 16.44
N LEU A 54 -11.49 -7.01 17.74
CA LEU A 54 -11.58 -5.99 18.77
C LEU A 54 -10.20 -5.70 19.36
N PHE A 55 -9.86 -4.42 19.43
CA PHE A 55 -8.60 -3.94 19.97
C PHE A 55 -8.86 -2.92 21.07
N GLU A 56 -7.93 -2.83 22.02
CA GLU A 56 -7.84 -1.68 22.90
C GLU A 56 -7.61 -0.41 22.06
N ALA A 57 -7.98 0.75 22.56
CA ALA A 57 -7.63 2.00 21.88
C ALA A 57 -6.14 2.25 22.05
N ASP A 58 -5.51 2.84 21.03
CA ASP A 58 -4.11 3.23 21.10
C ASP A 58 -3.87 4.21 22.26
N GLY A 59 -2.76 4.00 22.96
CA GLY A 59 -2.36 4.79 24.11
C GLY A 59 -0.93 5.33 23.98
N PRO A 60 -0.47 6.13 24.95
CA PRO A 60 0.91 6.64 24.98
C PRO A 60 1.98 5.55 24.97
N GLN A 61 1.62 4.33 25.38
CA GLN A 61 2.49 3.17 25.44
C GLN A 61 2.58 2.43 24.09
N GLY A 62 1.76 2.80 23.11
CA GLY A 62 1.75 2.21 21.78
C GLY A 62 0.37 1.79 21.30
N PRO A 63 0.33 1.04 20.18
CA PRO A 63 -0.93 0.59 19.59
C PRO A 63 -1.67 -0.35 20.53
N GLY A 64 -3.00 -0.31 20.43
CA GLY A 64 -3.89 -1.14 21.20
C GLY A 64 -3.71 -2.63 20.96
N ARG A 65 -3.84 -3.41 22.04
CA ARG A 65 -3.72 -4.86 22.01
C ARG A 65 -5.02 -5.51 21.53
N LEU A 66 -4.89 -6.64 20.81
CA LEU A 66 -6.03 -7.49 20.44
C LEU A 66 -6.73 -8.05 21.69
N ILE A 67 -8.03 -7.83 21.79
CA ILE A 67 -8.89 -8.30 22.90
C ILE A 67 -9.69 -9.54 22.49
N GLY A 68 -10.03 -9.70 21.21
CA GLY A 68 -10.69 -10.90 20.70
C GLY A 68 -11.52 -10.69 19.45
N THR A 69 -12.35 -11.68 19.14
CA THR A 69 -13.41 -11.63 18.12
C THR A 69 -14.75 -11.37 18.79
N ARG A 70 -15.69 -10.72 18.09
CA ARG A 70 -17.02 -10.42 18.63
C ARG A 70 -18.03 -11.53 18.37
#